data_AF-A0A419I738-F1
#
_entry.id   AF-A0A419I738-F1
#
_cell.length_a   1.000
_cell.length_b   1.000
_cell.length_c   1.000
_cell.angle_alpha   90.00
_cell.angle_beta   90.00
_cell.angle_gamma   90.00
#
_symmetry.space_group_name_H-M   'P 1'
#
loop_
_entity.id
_entity.type
_entity.pdbx_description
1 polymer ?
#
loop_
_entity_poly.entity_id
_entity_poly.type
_entity_poly.pdbx_seq_one_letter_code
_entity_poly.pdbx_strand_id
1 'polypeptide(L)' 'MPSRNPLHLLRTCADWFENRGVYVPGEESRAVDPVRDFGWLIVAWGGGVAVFILLFAFAV' A
#
# COMPACT_ATOMS: atom_id res chain seq x y z
N MET A 1 5.16 -22.39 14.88
CA MET A 1 4.09 -21.39 14.72
C MET A 1 4.67 -20.24 13.92
N PRO A 2 4.17 -19.90 12.72
CA PRO A 2 4.70 -18.76 12.00
C PRO A 2 4.42 -17.53 12.86
N SER A 3 5.48 -16.90 13.36
CA SER A 3 5.36 -15.63 14.08
C SER A 3 4.66 -14.65 13.14
N ARG A 4 3.45 -14.22 13.49
CA ARG A 4 2.73 -13.17 12.77
C ARG A 4 3.50 -11.86 12.99
N ASN A 5 4.58 -11.68 12.24
CA ASN A 5 5.32 -10.44 12.24
C ASN A 5 4.55 -9.46 11.33
N PRO A 6 3.87 -8.45 11.89
CA PRO A 6 3.04 -7.54 11.09
C PRO A 6 3.85 -6.81 10.02
N LEU A 7 5.16 -6.62 10.24
CA LEU A 7 6.07 -6.00 9.28
C LEU A 7 6.30 -6.85 8.03
N HIS A 8 6.20 -8.18 8.14
CA HIS A 8 6.29 -9.07 6.98
C HIS A 8 5.12 -8.85 6.03
N LEU A 9 3.92 -8.58 6.58
CA LEU A 9 2.72 -8.36 5.80
C LEU A 9 2.80 -7.04 5.02
N LEU A 10 3.36 -6.00 5.65
CA LEU A 10 3.66 -4.72 4.98
C LEU A 10 4.67 -4.90 3.84
N ARG A 11 5.74 -5.67 4.08
CA ARG A 11 6.76 -5.93 3.06
C ARG A 11 6.20 -6.69 1.85
N THR A 12 5.43 -7.75 2.09
CA THR A 12 4.77 -8.49 1.00
C THR A 12 3.79 -7.61 0.22
N CYS A 13 3.10 -6.68 0.90
CA CYS A 13 2.21 -5.73 0.23
C CYS A 13 3.00 -4.75 -0.66
N ALA A 14 4.13 -4.23 -0.16
CA ALA A 14 5.03 -3.36 -0.93
C ALA A 14 5.63 -4.08 -2.16
N ASP A 15 6.15 -5.30 -1.97
CA ASP A 15 6.72 -6.11 -3.06
C ASP A 15 5.66 -6.45 -4.13
N TRP A 16 4.41 -6.70 -3.72
CA TRP A 16 3.29 -6.92 -4.63
C TRP A 16 2.92 -5.66 -5.41
N PHE A 17 2.96 -4.50 -4.76
CA PHE A 17 2.71 -3.21 -5.41
C PHE A 17 3.80 -2.85 -6.40
N GLU A 18 5.07 -3.07 -6.06
CA GLU A 18 6.19 -2.77 -6.93
C GLU A 18 6.12 -3.62 -8.21
N ASN A 19 5.84 -4.93 -8.09
CA ASN A 19 5.67 -5.82 -9.23
C ASN A 19 4.47 -5.47 -10.15
N ARG A 20 3.44 -4.78 -9.62
CA ARG A 20 2.28 -4.33 -10.41
C ARG A 20 2.34 -2.84 -10.82
N GLY A 21 3.20 -2.09 -10.16
CA GLY A 21 3.31 -0.63 -10.21
C GLY A 21 4.24 -0.11 -11.29
N VAL A 22 5.15 -0.92 -11.81
CA VAL A 22 6.17 -0.44 -12.76
C VAL A 22 5.51 0.11 -14.01
N TYR A 23 5.62 1.43 -14.19
CA TYR A 23 5.35 2.14 -15.44
C TYR A 23 6.16 1.50 -16.57
N VAL A 24 5.48 1.05 -17.63
CA VAL A 24 6.14 0.54 -18.86
C VAL A 24 6.13 1.71 -19.83
N PRO A 25 7.29 2.30 -20.17
CA PRO A 25 7.35 3.41 -21.12
C PRO A 25 6.87 2.96 -22.50
N GLY A 26 5.92 3.68 -23.09
CA GLY A 26 5.35 3.39 -24.43
C GLY A 26 3.87 2.97 -24.44
N GLU A 27 3.25 2.73 -23.28
CA GLU A 27 1.85 2.33 -23.16
C GLU A 27 0.93 3.53 -22.81
N GLU A 28 1.01 4.62 -23.58
CA GLU A 28 0.31 5.88 -23.25
C GLU A 28 -1.22 5.82 -23.39
N SER A 29 -1.76 4.78 -24.03
CA SER A 29 -3.20 4.61 -24.29
C SER A 29 -3.80 3.38 -23.58
N ARG A 30 -3.21 2.95 -22.46
CA ARG A 30 -3.78 1.87 -21.64
C ARG A 30 -4.91 2.40 -20.76
N ALA A 31 -6.00 1.64 -20.68
CA ALA A 31 -7.08 1.92 -19.72
C ALA A 31 -6.52 2.00 -18.29
N VAL A 32 -6.97 2.99 -17.52
CA VAL A 32 -6.61 3.18 -16.11
C VAL A 32 -6.77 1.86 -15.37
N ASP A 33 -5.69 1.41 -14.71
CA ASP A 33 -5.70 0.25 -13.84
C ASP A 33 -5.75 0.77 -12.40
N PRO A 34 -6.92 0.73 -11.74
CA PRO A 34 -7.11 1.39 -10.45
C PRO A 34 -6.12 0.93 -9.38
N VAL A 35 -5.69 -0.33 -9.46
CA VAL A 35 -4.75 -0.92 -8.50
C VAL A 35 -3.35 -0.36 -8.74
N ARG A 36 -2.92 -0.23 -10.00
CA ARG A 36 -1.61 0.33 -10.34
C ARG A 36 -1.54 1.83 -10.10
N ASP A 37 -2.56 2.56 -10.54
CA ASP A 37 -2.54 4.01 -10.62
C ASP A 37 -2.86 4.67 -9.26
N PHE A 38 -3.74 4.07 -8.46
CA PHE A 38 -4.14 4.58 -7.14
C PHE A 38 -3.63 3.72 -5.98
N GLY A 39 -2.84 2.69 -6.26
CA GLY A 39 -2.28 1.79 -5.27
C GLY A 39 -1.59 2.48 -4.11
N TRP A 40 -0.63 3.34 -4.45
CA TRP A 40 0.11 4.14 -3.46
C TRP A 40 -0.78 5.12 -2.70
N LEU A 41 -1.81 5.67 -3.36
CA LEU A 41 -2.78 6.55 -2.71
C LEU A 41 -3.58 5.80 -1.64
N ILE A 42 -4.05 4.59 -1.95
CA ILE A 42 -4.78 3.73 -1.01
C ILE A 42 -3.89 3.31 0.17
N VAL A 43 -2.64 2.94 -0.10
CA VAL A 43 -1.67 2.56 0.96
C VAL A 43 -1.36 3.75 1.88
N ALA A 44 -1.05 4.92 1.31
CA ALA A 44 -0.78 6.13 2.09
C ALA A 44 -2.00 6.54 2.93
N TRP A 45 -3.20 6.47 2.33
CA TRP A 45 -4.44 6.78 3.04
C TRP A 45 -4.70 5.80 4.18
N GLY A 46 -4.62 4.48 3.93
CA GLY A 46 -4.80 3.46 4.95
C GLY A 46 -3.77 3.54 6.08
N GLY A 47 -2.50 3.82 5.75
CA GLY A 47 -1.45 4.07 6.71
C GLY A 47 -1.73 5.31 7.58
N GLY A 48 -2.17 6.41 6.96
CA GLY A 48 -2.56 7.62 7.66
C GLY A 48 -3.72 7.40 8.63
N VAL A 49 -4.77 6.68 8.20
CA VAL A 49 -5.91 6.32 9.06
C VAL A 49 -5.47 5.44 10.23
N ALA A 50 -4.62 4.44 9.99
CA ALA A 50 -4.11 3.58 11.05
C ALA A 50 -3.30 4.37 12.10
N VAL A 51 -2.40 5.25 11.66
CA VAL A 51 -1.64 6.14 12.56
C VAL A 51 -2.58 7.07 13.33
N PHE A 52 -3.56 7.67 12.64
CA PHE A 52 -4.57 8.52 13.28
C PHE A 52 -5.30 7.79 14.40
N ILE A 53 -5.78 6.57 14.15
CA ILE A 53 -6.43 5.73 15.17
C ILE A 53 -5.49 5.48 16.35
N LEU A 54 -4.24 5.11 16.10
CA LEU A 54 -3.26 4.85 17.15
C LEU A 54 -3.00 6.09 18.01
N LEU A 55 -2.86 7.28 17.40
CA LEU A 55 -2.69 8.53 18.14
C LEU A 55 -3.84 8.79 19.10
N PHE A 56 -5.09 8.63 18.64
CA PHE A 56 -6.27 8.79 19.50
C PHE A 56 -6.39 7.70 20.56
N ALA A 57 -5.99 6.46 20.24
CA ALA A 57 -5.98 5.37 21.21
C ALA A 57 -4.97 5.57 22.35
N PHE A 58 -3.84 6.23 22.08
CA PHE A 58 -2.81 6.53 23.08
C PHE A 58 -2.97 7.89 23.76
N ALA A 59 -3.90 8.73 23.32
CA ALA A 59 -4.14 10.07 23.90
C ALA A 59 -4.95 10.06 25.21
N VAL A 60 -5.02 8.91 25.92
CA VAL A 60 -5.74 8.68 27.18
C VAL A 60 -4.78 8.59 28.35
#